data_AF-A0A2H3JGJ0-F1
#
_entry.id   AF-A0A2H3JGJ0-F1
#
_cell.length_a   1.000
_cell.length_b   1.000
_cell.length_c   1.000
_cell.angle_alpha   90.00
_cell.angle_beta   90.00
_cell.angle_gamma   90.00
#
_symmetry.space_group_name_H-M   'P 1'
#
loop_
_entity.id
_entity.type
_entity.pdbx_description
1 polymer ?
#
loop_
_entity_poly.entity_id
_entity_poly.type
_entity_poly.pdbx_seq_one_letter_code
_entity_poly.pdbx_strand_id
1 'polypeptide(L)'
;MSGIKPPFTAETALQKVKVAQRLWNTRDPARVAQAYTPDTIWRNRDQFMTGTAEVTRFLEKKWEKENGYRLRKELFAFTDNKIAVQFFYEWFEIKPDDVKQWYRCYGLEDWTFAEDGRMRKRQMSGNDVPITEEERWFKDDVADEDSVEISERHL
;
A
#
# COMPACT_ATOMS: atom_id res chain seq x y z
N MET A 1 1.27 13.37 -12.84
CA MET A 1 0.27 13.07 -11.79
C MET A 1 -0.98 12.54 -12.47
N SER A 2 -1.63 11.49 -11.93
CA SER A 2 -2.94 11.05 -12.43
C SER A 2 -3.92 12.22 -12.32
N GLY A 3 -4.61 12.62 -13.39
CA GLY A 3 -5.60 13.70 -13.37
C GLY A 3 -6.80 13.47 -12.45
N ILE A 4 -6.83 12.35 -11.73
CA ILE A 4 -7.89 11.92 -10.81
C ILE A 4 -7.85 12.74 -9.53
N LYS A 5 -8.91 13.52 -9.32
CA LYS A 5 -9.10 14.47 -8.21
C LYS A 5 -10.47 14.25 -7.57
N PRO A 6 -10.65 14.64 -6.30
CA PRO A 6 -11.95 14.60 -5.64
C PRO A 6 -12.90 15.70 -6.17
N PRO A 7 -14.23 15.57 -5.98
CA PRO A 7 -14.92 14.43 -5.37
C PRO A 7 -14.86 13.17 -6.27
N PHE A 8 -14.75 12.00 -5.65
CA PHE A 8 -14.62 10.74 -6.38
C PHE A 8 -15.99 10.16 -6.76
N THR A 9 -16.02 9.47 -7.90
CA THR A 9 -17.04 8.50 -8.28
C THR A 9 -16.50 7.09 -7.99
N ALA A 10 -17.34 6.06 -8.08
CA ALA A 10 -16.87 4.69 -7.90
C ALA A 10 -15.75 4.33 -8.89
N GLU A 11 -15.88 4.73 -10.14
CA GLU A 11 -14.87 4.52 -11.18
C GLU A 11 -13.56 5.24 -10.85
N THR A 12 -13.61 6.54 -10.51
CA THR A 12 -12.39 7.31 -10.25
C THR A 12 -11.73 6.94 -8.92
N ALA A 13 -12.51 6.53 -7.92
CA ALA A 13 -11.98 5.97 -6.67
C ALA A 13 -11.23 4.67 -6.94
N LEU A 14 -11.80 3.73 -7.71
CA LEU A 14 -11.15 2.48 -8.07
C LEU A 14 -9.86 2.73 -8.87
N GLN A 15 -9.91 3.62 -9.87
CA GLN A 15 -8.73 4.03 -10.63
C GLN A 15 -7.65 4.63 -9.71
N LYS A 16 -8.04 5.44 -8.72
CA LYS A 16 -7.11 6.03 -7.75
C LYS A 16 -6.43 4.95 -6.90
N VAL A 17 -7.18 3.95 -6.44
CA VAL A 17 -6.66 2.80 -5.70
C VAL A 17 -5.64 2.02 -6.53
N LYS A 18 -5.95 1.73 -7.79
CA LYS A 18 -5.04 0.97 -8.67
C LYS A 18 -3.81 1.77 -9.10
N VAL A 19 -3.92 3.09 -9.25
CA VAL A 19 -2.74 3.97 -9.42
C VAL A 19 -1.84 3.91 -8.19
N ALA A 20 -2.41 3.93 -6.98
CA ALA A 20 -1.65 3.81 -5.75
C ALA A 20 -1.01 2.41 -5.60
N GLN A 21 -1.71 1.33 -5.95
CA GLN A 21 -1.15 -0.03 -5.97
C GLN A 21 0.11 -0.10 -6.84
N ARG A 22 0.00 0.32 -8.10
CA ARG A 22 1.14 0.34 -9.03
C ARG A 22 2.28 1.20 -8.52
N LEU A 23 1.99 2.36 -7.94
CA LEU A 23 2.99 3.26 -7.39
C LEU A 23 3.74 2.62 -6.22
N TRP A 24 3.04 1.95 -5.29
CA TRP A 24 3.69 1.28 -4.17
C TRP A 24 4.49 0.04 -4.61
N ASN A 25 4.05 -0.68 -5.64
CA ASN A 25 4.80 -1.80 -6.21
C ASN A 25 6.12 -1.39 -6.90
N THR A 26 6.33 -0.09 -7.22
CA THR A 26 7.64 0.37 -7.69
C THR A 26 8.70 0.33 -6.58
N ARG A 27 8.29 0.34 -5.31
CA ARG A 27 9.17 0.36 -4.13
C ARG A 27 10.21 1.49 -4.21
N ASP A 28 9.80 2.63 -4.76
CA ASP A 28 10.63 3.83 -4.95
C ASP A 28 10.14 4.91 -3.98
N PRO A 29 10.87 5.14 -2.86
CA PRO A 29 10.49 6.12 -1.84
C PRO A 29 10.23 7.52 -2.40
N ALA A 30 11.12 8.01 -3.27
CA ALA A 30 11.04 9.36 -3.81
C ALA A 30 9.83 9.50 -4.74
N ARG A 31 9.58 8.50 -5.58
CA ARG A 31 8.42 8.48 -6.49
C ARG A 31 7.10 8.35 -5.72
N VAL A 32 7.05 7.50 -4.70
CA VAL A 32 5.85 7.31 -3.88
C VAL A 32 5.52 8.57 -3.09
N ALA A 33 6.52 9.22 -2.49
CA ALA A 33 6.34 10.45 -1.71
C ALA A 33 5.71 11.60 -2.52
N GLN A 34 5.91 11.65 -3.84
CA GLN A 34 5.31 12.67 -4.72
C GLN A 34 3.78 12.58 -4.85
N ALA A 35 3.16 11.46 -4.46
CA ALA A 35 1.70 11.33 -4.44
C ALA A 35 1.03 12.03 -3.23
N TYR A 36 1.83 12.56 -2.31
CA TYR A 36 1.38 13.18 -1.07
C TYR A 36 1.63 14.69 -1.08
N THR A 37 0.87 15.43 -0.28
CA THR A 37 1.14 16.87 -0.10
C THR A 37 2.44 17.07 0.71
N PRO A 38 3.12 18.23 0.60
CA PRO A 38 4.39 18.45 1.29
C PRO A 38 4.29 18.39 2.82
N ASP A 39 3.07 18.63 3.33
CA ASP A 39 2.65 18.66 4.72
C ASP A 39 1.79 17.44 5.11
N THR A 40 1.82 16.35 4.33
CA THR A 40 0.97 15.16 4.55
C THR A 40 1.11 14.59 5.96
N ILE A 41 0.02 14.13 6.56
CA ILE A 41 0.01 13.55 7.90
C ILE A 41 -0.26 12.06 7.82
N TRP A 42 0.67 11.26 8.34
CA TRP A 42 0.57 9.81 8.33
C TRP A 42 0.50 9.23 9.73
N ARG A 43 -0.29 8.16 9.84
CA ARG A 43 -0.06 7.10 10.81
C ARG A 43 0.12 5.79 10.06
N ASN A 44 1.17 5.05 10.34
CA ASN A 44 1.38 3.71 9.84
C ASN A 44 1.60 2.79 11.05
N ARG A 45 0.59 1.97 11.37
CA ARG A 45 0.55 1.18 12.61
C ARG A 45 0.68 2.10 13.84
N ASP A 46 1.79 2.01 14.56
CA ASP A 46 2.14 2.76 15.76
C ASP A 46 3.04 3.98 15.47
N GLN A 47 3.44 4.19 14.21
CA GLN A 47 4.34 5.27 13.81
C GLN A 47 3.58 6.46 13.23
N PHE A 48 3.98 7.68 13.60
CA PHE A 48 3.43 8.94 13.11
C PHE A 48 4.49 9.70 12.32
N MET A 49 4.11 10.26 11.18
CA MET A 49 5.01 11.04 10.32
C MET A 49 4.28 12.28 9.79
N THR A 50 5.02 13.37 9.62
CA THR A 50 4.53 14.60 8.98
C THR A 50 5.47 15.06 7.88
N GLY A 51 4.91 15.31 6.71
CA GLY A 51 5.57 15.87 5.55
C GLY A 51 6.46 14.90 4.77
N THR A 52 6.90 15.35 3.61
CA THR A 52 7.60 14.52 2.61
C THR A 52 8.88 13.87 3.18
N ALA A 53 9.68 14.60 3.95
CA ALA A 53 10.97 14.09 4.44
C ALA A 53 10.82 12.90 5.40
N GLU A 54 9.84 12.93 6.30
CA GLU A 54 9.58 11.80 7.21
C GLU A 54 8.98 10.61 6.49
N VAL A 55 8.05 10.86 5.57
CA VAL A 55 7.45 9.81 4.73
C VAL A 55 8.50 9.11 3.87
N THR A 56 9.40 9.84 3.21
CA THR A 56 10.47 9.24 2.40
C THR A 56 11.37 8.35 3.25
N ARG A 57 11.82 8.83 4.41
CA ARG A 57 12.66 8.05 5.34
C ARG A 57 11.95 6.80 5.86
N PHE A 58 10.65 6.88 6.12
CA PHE A 58 9.85 5.71 6.49
C PHE A 58 9.82 4.68 5.36
N LEU A 59 9.59 5.13 4.12
CA LEU A 59 9.51 4.25 2.95
C LEU A 59 10.85 3.58 2.62
N GLU A 60 11.97 4.30 2.78
CA GLU A 60 13.33 3.72 2.66
C GLU A 60 13.50 2.54 3.63
N LYS A 61 13.29 2.79 4.93
CA LYS A 61 13.40 1.74 5.96
C LYS A 61 12.43 0.58 5.75
N LYS A 62 11.22 0.88 5.26
CA LYS A 62 10.21 -0.13 4.96
C LYS A 62 10.74 -1.12 3.92
N TRP A 63 11.29 -0.64 2.81
CA TRP A 63 11.73 -1.52 1.72
C TRP A 63 13.16 -2.03 1.85
N GLU A 64 13.95 -1.51 2.79
CA GLU A 64 15.16 -2.18 3.28
C GLU A 64 14.82 -3.50 4.00
N LYS A 65 13.71 -3.51 4.76
CA LYS A 65 13.25 -4.68 5.51
C LYS A 65 12.37 -5.62 4.68
N GLU A 66 11.36 -5.07 4.01
CA GLU A 66 10.30 -5.84 3.36
C GLU A 66 10.73 -6.31 1.96
N ASN A 67 11.58 -7.33 1.93
CA ASN A 67 12.10 -7.89 0.68
C ASN A 67 11.01 -8.65 -0.08
N GLY A 68 11.12 -8.72 -1.41
CA GLY A 68 10.11 -9.40 -2.24
C GLY A 68 8.72 -8.74 -2.22
N TYR A 69 8.61 -7.50 -1.74
CA TYR A 69 7.34 -6.79 -1.57
C TYR A 69 6.49 -6.78 -2.85
N ARG A 70 5.27 -7.31 -2.74
CA ARG A 70 4.20 -7.23 -3.76
C ARG A 70 2.86 -6.95 -3.10
N LEU A 71 2.13 -5.96 -3.60
CA LEU A 71 0.92 -5.39 -3.00
C LEU A 71 -0.26 -5.46 -3.96
N ARG A 72 -1.41 -5.85 -3.42
CA ARG A 72 -2.74 -5.64 -3.99
C ARG A 72 -3.53 -4.69 -3.11
N LYS A 73 -4.26 -3.75 -3.72
CA LYS A 73 -5.19 -2.84 -3.05
C LYS A 73 -6.58 -2.98 -3.68
N GLU A 74 -7.60 -2.95 -2.84
CA GLU A 74 -9.00 -3.04 -3.22
C GLU A 74 -9.78 -1.87 -2.63
N LEU A 75 -10.66 -1.30 -3.45
CA LEU A 75 -11.54 -0.23 -3.00
C LEU A 75 -12.56 -0.83 -2.03
N PHE A 76 -12.59 -0.34 -0.79
CA PHE A 76 -13.59 -0.76 0.20
C PHE A 76 -14.79 0.19 0.21
N ALA A 77 -14.54 1.49 0.32
CA ALA A 77 -15.56 2.53 0.28
C ALA A 77 -14.95 3.88 -0.13
N PHE A 78 -15.79 4.84 -0.52
CA PHE A 78 -15.36 6.21 -0.76
C PHE A 78 -16.49 7.19 -0.42
N THR A 79 -16.13 8.43 -0.11
CA THR A 79 -17.06 9.53 0.10
C THR A 79 -16.32 10.84 -0.15
N ASP A 80 -16.83 11.67 -1.07
CA ASP A 80 -16.24 12.96 -1.45
C ASP A 80 -14.74 12.87 -1.77
N ASN A 81 -13.88 13.37 -0.88
CA ASN A 81 -12.43 13.37 -0.99
C ASN A 81 -11.74 12.29 -0.16
N LYS A 82 -12.47 11.25 0.26
CA LYS A 82 -11.96 10.16 1.08
C LYS A 82 -12.14 8.83 0.38
N ILE A 83 -11.15 7.95 0.55
CA ILE A 83 -11.19 6.57 0.08
C ILE A 83 -10.73 5.68 1.23
N ALA A 84 -11.51 4.63 1.53
CA ALA A 84 -11.12 3.52 2.37
C ALA A 84 -10.69 2.34 1.50
N VAL A 85 -9.57 1.73 1.85
CA VAL A 85 -8.89 0.73 1.02
C VAL A 85 -8.52 -0.46 1.85
N GLN A 86 -8.91 -1.65 1.41
CA GLN A 86 -8.36 -2.91 1.90
C GLN A 86 -7.11 -3.24 1.08
N PHE A 87 -6.10 -3.83 1.70
CA PHE A 87 -4.91 -4.23 0.98
C PHE A 87 -4.28 -5.48 1.58
N PHE A 88 -3.51 -6.14 0.73
CA PHE A 88 -2.71 -7.31 1.05
C PHE A 88 -1.34 -7.13 0.43
N TYR A 89 -0.27 -7.34 1.20
CA TYR A 89 1.06 -7.42 0.62
C TYR A 89 1.84 -8.59 1.19
N GLU A 90 2.65 -9.20 0.34
CA GLU A 90 3.56 -10.27 0.72
C GLU A 90 5.00 -9.75 0.68
N TRP A 91 5.79 -10.19 1.66
CA TRP A 91 7.19 -9.83 1.78
C TRP A 91 7.92 -10.90 2.58
N PHE A 92 9.25 -10.88 2.57
CA PHE A 92 10.07 -11.74 3.41
C PHE A 92 11.20 -10.98 4.09
N GLU A 93 11.69 -11.54 5.18
CA GLU A 93 13.01 -11.24 5.72
C GLU A 93 13.90 -12.49 5.67
N ILE A 94 15.20 -12.28 5.52
CA ILE A 94 16.20 -13.35 5.57
C ILE A 94 16.56 -13.55 7.05
N LYS A 95 16.37 -14.77 7.55
CA LYS A 95 16.72 -15.18 8.91
C LYS A 95 18.24 -15.48 9.00
N PRO A 96 18.81 -15.58 10.22
CA PRO A 96 20.26 -15.79 10.39
C PRO A 96 20.82 -17.07 9.75
N ASP A 97 19.96 -18.03 9.41
CA ASP A 97 20.27 -19.29 8.73
C ASP A 97 20.04 -19.22 7.20
N ASP A 98 19.96 -18.01 6.64
CA ASP A 98 19.66 -17.73 5.23
C ASP A 98 18.27 -18.20 4.75
N VAL A 99 17.38 -18.60 5.67
CA VAL A 99 16.02 -19.00 5.35
C VAL A 99 15.13 -17.77 5.19
N LYS A 100 14.33 -17.73 4.13
CA LYS A 100 13.31 -16.69 3.94
C LYS A 100 12.10 -17.01 4.80
N GLN A 101 11.79 -16.15 5.75
CA GLN A 101 10.48 -16.14 6.39
C GLN A 101 9.57 -15.20 5.62
N TRP A 102 8.55 -15.75 4.98
CA TRP A 102 7.53 -14.98 4.30
C TRP A 102 6.44 -14.52 5.27
N TYR A 103 5.84 -13.37 4.96
CA TYR A 103 4.72 -12.79 5.66
C TYR A 103 3.70 -12.28 4.64
N ARG A 104 2.43 -12.38 5.01
CA ARG A 104 1.34 -11.64 4.37
C ARG A 104 0.79 -10.62 5.35
N CYS A 105 0.88 -9.34 4.99
CA CYS A 105 0.20 -8.28 5.70
C CYS A 105 -1.23 -8.15 5.19
N TYR A 106 -2.19 -8.15 6.11
CA TYR A 106 -3.58 -7.77 5.86
C TYR A 106 -3.79 -6.39 6.46
N GLY A 107 -4.42 -5.46 5.73
CA GLY A 107 -4.63 -4.13 6.29
C GLY A 107 -5.70 -3.29 5.62
N LEU A 108 -5.97 -2.17 6.29
CA LEU A 108 -6.90 -1.13 5.89
C LEU A 108 -6.19 0.22 5.92
N GLU A 109 -6.44 1.05 4.91
CA GLU A 109 -5.99 2.43 4.84
C GLU A 109 -7.18 3.38 4.68
N ASP A 110 -7.16 4.49 5.42
CA ASP A 110 -7.98 5.66 5.14
C ASP A 110 -7.14 6.72 4.43
N TRP A 111 -7.69 7.27 3.34
CA TRP A 111 -7.02 8.29 2.55
C TRP A 111 -7.90 9.53 2.52
N THR A 112 -7.30 10.70 2.77
CA THR A 112 -7.95 12.00 2.53
C THR A 112 -7.12 12.81 1.54
N PHE A 113 -7.77 13.32 0.50
CA PHE A 113 -7.12 14.01 -0.60
C PHE A 113 -7.34 15.53 -0.53
N ALA A 114 -6.34 16.28 -1.00
CA ALA A 114 -6.47 17.70 -1.32
C ALA A 114 -7.14 17.87 -2.70
N GLU A 115 -7.57 19.09 -3.02
CA GLU A 115 -8.26 19.42 -4.28
C GLU A 115 -7.41 19.11 -5.52
N ASP A 116 -6.08 19.18 -5.40
CA ASP A 116 -5.15 18.85 -6.47
C ASP A 116 -5.01 17.34 -6.73
N GLY A 117 -5.65 16.50 -5.90
CA GLY A 117 -5.63 15.05 -6.00
C GLY A 117 -4.47 14.36 -5.29
N ARG A 118 -3.60 15.10 -4.59
CA ARG A 118 -2.56 14.52 -3.71
C ARG A 118 -3.13 14.16 -2.34
N MET A 119 -2.54 13.17 -1.69
CA MET A 119 -3.01 12.69 -0.38
C MET A 119 -2.43 13.54 0.76
N ARG A 120 -3.30 14.23 1.50
CA ARG A 120 -2.94 15.06 2.65
C ARG A 120 -3.00 14.32 3.99
N LYS A 121 -3.71 13.19 4.05
CA LYS A 121 -3.75 12.32 5.22
C LYS A 121 -3.81 10.85 4.80
N ARG A 122 -3.01 10.01 5.47
CA ARG A 122 -3.04 8.55 5.35
C ARG A 122 -3.01 7.91 6.73
N GLN A 123 -4.00 7.12 7.11
CA GLN A 123 -3.89 6.23 8.27
C GLN A 123 -3.93 4.80 7.77
N MET A 124 -2.95 4.00 8.17
CA MET A 124 -2.89 2.59 7.85
C MET A 124 -2.82 1.77 9.13
N SER A 125 -3.65 0.76 9.20
CA SER A 125 -3.53 -0.34 10.16
C SER A 125 -3.35 -1.64 9.38
N GLY A 126 -2.45 -2.49 9.86
CA GLY A 126 -2.23 -3.80 9.26
C GLY A 126 -1.49 -4.73 10.21
N ASN A 127 -1.60 -6.02 9.93
CA ASN A 127 -1.03 -7.09 10.73
C ASN A 127 -0.35 -8.11 9.81
N ASP A 128 0.88 -8.49 10.16
CA ASP A 128 1.65 -9.49 9.42
C ASP A 128 1.36 -10.88 9.96
N VAL A 129 1.00 -11.79 9.06
CA VAL A 129 0.80 -13.21 9.35
C VAL A 129 1.94 -13.98 8.68
N PRO A 130 2.71 -14.81 9.41
CA PRO A 130 3.73 -15.65 8.80
C PRO A 130 3.06 -16.66 7.86
N ILE A 131 3.66 -16.86 6.68
CA ILE A 131 3.22 -17.82 5.68
C ILE A 131 4.41 -18.62 5.16
N THR A 132 4.15 -19.79 4.57
CA THR A 132 5.15 -20.53 3.81
C THR A 132 5.26 -19.98 2.38
N GLU A 133 6.28 -20.44 1.65
CA GLU A 133 6.46 -20.04 0.24
C GLU A 133 5.33 -20.58 -0.65
N GLU A 134 4.80 -21.77 -0.34
CA GLU A 134 3.70 -22.41 -1.06
C GLU A 134 2.40 -21.62 -0.92
N GLU A 135 2.16 -21.04 0.27
CA GLU A 135 0.97 -20.26 0.60
C GLU A 135 0.92 -18.90 -0.11
N ARG A 136 2.02 -18.42 -0.69
CA ARG A 136 2.10 -17.12 -1.39
C ARG A 136 1.09 -17.00 -2.52
N TRP A 137 0.51 -15.81 -2.64
CA TRP A 137 -0.34 -15.39 -3.75
C TRP A 137 0.46 -14.72 -4.86
N PHE A 138 1.42 -13.87 -4.51
CA PHE A 138 2.13 -13.03 -5.47
C PHE A 138 3.48 -13.66 -5.82
N LYS A 139 3.44 -14.84 -6.44
CA LYS A 139 4.63 -15.57 -6.93
C LYS A 139 5.20 -14.92 -8.19
N ASP A 140 6.43 -15.26 -8.55
CA ASP A 140 7.18 -14.56 -9.61
C ASP A 140 6.56 -14.73 -11.01
N ASP A 141 5.78 -15.79 -11.21
CA ASP A 141 5.00 -16.08 -12.41
C ASP A 141 3.68 -15.29 -12.50
N VAL A 142 3.25 -14.66 -11.40
CA VAL A 142 2.08 -13.78 -11.40
C VAL A 142 2.46 -12.45 -12.01
N ALA A 143 1.94 -12.17 -13.21
CA ALA A 143 2.19 -10.92 -13.93
C ALA A 143 1.44 -9.72 -13.34
N ASP A 144 0.25 -9.95 -12.76
CA ASP A 144 -0.64 -8.92 -12.22
C ASP A 144 -1.20 -9.36 -10.87
N GLU A 145 -1.04 -8.56 -9.82
CA GLU A 145 -1.61 -8.88 -8.50
C GLU A 145 -3.14 -8.93 -8.52
N ASP A 146 -3.79 -8.25 -9.47
CA ASP A 146 -5.24 -8.24 -9.62
C ASP A 146 -5.78 -9.54 -10.25
N SER A 147 -4.94 -10.35 -10.91
CA SER A 147 -5.35 -11.63 -11.49
C SER A 147 -5.42 -12.78 -10.47
N VAL A 148 -4.90 -12.57 -9.25
CA VAL A 148 -4.91 -13.59 -8.21
C VAL A 148 -6.30 -13.70 -7.61
N GLU A 149 -6.86 -14.90 -7.57
CA GLU A 149 -8.13 -15.14 -6.88
C GLU A 149 -7.88 -15.20 -5.37
N ILE A 150 -8.54 -14.32 -4.61
CA ILE A 150 -8.50 -14.28 -3.15
C ILE A 150 -9.86 -14.75 -2.64
N SER A 151 -9.89 -15.86 -1.91
CA SER A 151 -11.14 -16.43 -1.40
C SER A 151 -11.71 -15.60 -0.25
N GLU A 152 -13.03 -15.72 -0.04
CA GLU A 152 -13.76 -14.99 1.02
C GLU A 152 -13.20 -15.18 2.43
N ARG A 153 -12.47 -16.27 2.69
CA ARG A 153 -11.77 -16.49 3.97
C ARG A 153 -10.79 -15.36 4.30
N HIS A 154 -10.34 -14.62 3.30
CA HIS A 154 -9.31 -13.59 3.42
C HIS A 154 -9.81 -12.16 3.16
N LEU A 155 -11.09 -11.99 2.79
CA LEU A 155 -11.70 -10.70 2.44
C LEU A 155 -12.48 -10.10 3.61
#